data_AF-A0A8S1V5L9-F1
#
_entry.id   AF-A0A8S1V5L9-F1
#
_cell.length_a   1.000
_cell.length_b   1.000
_cell.length_c   1.000
_cell.angle_alpha   90.00
_cell.angle_beta   90.00
_cell.angle_gamma   90.00
#
_symmetry.space_group_name_H-M   'P 1'
#
loop_
_entity.id
_entity.type
_entity.pdbx_description
1 polymer ?
#
loop_
_entity_poly.entity_id
_entity_poly.type
_entity_poly.pdbx_seq_one_letter_code
_entity_poly.pdbx_strand_id
1 'polypeptide(L)'
;MILYQDFKPENVLITKDGILKISNFFLARLWEDKPITTQICTMKYRAPEFLLNSQKYCPTLDVWAIGCVFAEFSLKQPLFQEKVS
;
A
#
# COMPACT_ATOMS: atom_id res chain seq x y z
N MET A 1 -4.25 -15.45 2.77
CA MET A 1 -4.25 -13.98 2.99
C MET A 1 -4.10 -13.31 1.62
N ILE A 2 -4.63 -12.10 1.43
CA ILE A 2 -4.52 -11.36 0.16
C ILE A 2 -3.48 -10.25 0.36
N LEU A 3 -2.58 -10.09 -0.59
CA LEU A 3 -1.75 -8.89 -0.75
C LEU A 3 -2.53 -7.92 -1.64
N TYR A 4 -2.73 -6.69 -1.20
CA TYR A 4 -3.44 -5.66 -1.96
C TYR A 4 -2.48 -4.76 -2.77
N GLN A 5 -1.36 -4.35 -2.16
CA GLN A 5 -0.19 -3.71 -2.77
C GLN A 5 -0.40 -2.33 -3.41
N ASP A 6 -1.62 -1.82 -3.50
CA ASP A 6 -1.92 -0.48 -4.02
C ASP A 6 -2.70 0.38 -3.03
N PHE A 7 -2.38 0.27 -1.73
CA PHE A 7 -2.97 1.17 -0.74
C PHE A 7 -2.51 2.60 -0.98
N LYS A 8 -3.47 3.46 -1.33
CA LYS A 8 -3.31 4.90 -1.57
C LYS A 8 -4.66 5.60 -1.38
N PRO A 9 -4.68 6.91 -1.07
CA PRO A 9 -5.91 7.67 -0.84
C PRO A 9 -6.92 7.53 -1.98
N GLU A 10 -6.47 7.50 -3.23
CA GLU A 10 -7.32 7.41 -4.42
C GLU A 10 -8.13 6.11 -4.49
N ASN A 11 -7.62 5.05 -3.86
CA ASN A 11 -8.29 3.75 -3.83
C ASN A 11 -9.22 3.58 -2.60
N VAL A 12 -9.24 4.55 -1.67
CA VAL A 12 -10.12 4.56 -0.49
C VAL A 12 -11.35 5.41 -0.78
N LEU A 13 -12.46 4.74 -1.09
CA LEU A 13 -13.73 5.38 -1.39
C LEU A 13 -14.58 5.54 -0.13
N ILE A 14 -15.45 6.54 -0.13
CA ILE A 14 -16.45 6.76 0.92
C ILE A 14 -17.87 6.71 0.33
N THR A 15 -18.76 5.94 0.94
CA THR A 15 -20.19 5.94 0.57
C THR A 15 -20.88 7.17 1.16
N LYS A 16 -22.12 7.44 0.71
CA LYS A 16 -22.97 8.50 1.28
C LYS A 16 -23.22 8.32 2.78
N ASP A 17 -23.22 7.06 3.24
CA ASP A 17 -23.42 6.70 4.64
C ASP A 17 -22.12 6.72 5.47
N GLY A 18 -21.03 7.23 4.91
CA GLY A 18 -19.74 7.34 5.61
C GLY A 18 -18.96 6.02 5.69
N ILE A 19 -19.33 5.00 4.92
CA ILE A 19 -18.64 3.70 4.93
C ILE A 19 -17.42 3.77 4.01
N LEU A 20 -16.25 3.44 4.55
CA LEU A 20 -15.03 3.31 3.75
C LEU A 20 -15.02 2.00 2.97
N LYS A 21 -14.64 2.07 1.70
CA LYS A 21 -14.50 0.90 0.81
C LYS A 21 -13.19 0.99 0.04
N ILE A 22 -12.50 -0.14 -0.06
CA ILE A 22 -11.32 -0.27 -0.91
C ILE A 22 -11.78 -0.60 -2.34
N SER A 23 -11.17 0.04 -3.32
CA SER A 23 -11.43 -0.16 -4.75
C SER A 23 -10.18 -0.64 -5.49
N ASN A 24 -10.24 -0.82 -6.81
CA ASN A 24 -9.05 -1.09 -7.65
C ASN A 24 -8.16 -2.26 -7.18
N PHE A 25 -8.54 -3.49 -7.53
CA PHE A 25 -7.85 -4.72 -7.11
C PHE A 25 -6.90 -5.28 -8.19
N PHE A 26 -6.46 -4.47 -9.17
CA PHE A 26 -5.64 -4.97 -10.28
C PHE A 26 -4.28 -5.55 -9.84
N LEU A 27 -3.76 -5.13 -8.69
CA LEU A 27 -2.52 -5.65 -8.10
C LEU A 27 -2.76 -6.68 -6.99
N ALA A 28 -4.02 -6.96 -6.65
CA ALA A 28 -4.35 -7.85 -5.56
C ALA A 28 -4.10 -9.31 -5.94
N ARG A 29 -3.48 -10.07 -5.04
CA ARG A 29 -3.18 -11.51 -5.25
C ARG A 29 -3.16 -12.28 -3.95
N LEU A 30 -3.33 -13.59 -4.04
CA LEU A 30 -3.12 -14.47 -2.90
C LEU A 30 -1.66 -14.40 -2.47
N TRP A 31 -1.46 -14.23 -1.16
CA TRP A 31 -0.15 -14.37 -0.56
C TRP A 31 0.24 -15.85 -0.52
N GLU A 32 1.40 -16.15 -1.09
CA GLU A 32 2.07 -17.43 -1.00
C GLU A 32 3.41 -17.21 -0.31
N ASP A 33 3.85 -18.16 0.52
CA ASP A 33 5.17 -18.15 1.14
C ASP A 33 6.24 -18.55 0.13
N LYS A 34 6.38 -17.76 -0.92
CA LYS A 34 7.34 -17.92 -2.02
C LYS A 34 8.03 -16.58 -2.28
N PRO A 35 9.30 -16.60 -2.73
CA PRO A 35 9.98 -15.40 -3.16
C PRO A 35 9.19 -14.71 -4.26
N ILE A 36 8.89 -13.42 -4.08
CA ILE A 36 8.25 -12.61 -5.11
C ILE A 36 9.35 -11.89 -5.89
N THR A 37 9.34 -12.08 -7.21
CA THR A 37 10.32 -11.51 -8.14
C THR A 37 10.03 -10.06 -8.52
N THR A 38 8.78 -9.62 -8.43
CA THR A 38 8.36 -8.28 -8.88
C THR A 38 7.86 -7.41 -7.73
N GLN A 39 8.58 -6.31 -7.52
CA GLN A 39 8.30 -5.30 -6.50
C GLN A 39 7.30 -4.25 -7.00
N ILE A 40 6.02 -4.59 -7.11
CA ILE A 40 4.99 -3.65 -7.58
C ILE A 40 4.20 -3.10 -6.39
N CYS A 41 4.32 -1.79 -6.16
CA CYS A 41 3.47 -0.98 -5.30
C CYS A 41 3.72 0.52 -5.56
N THR A 42 2.77 1.38 -5.19
CA THR A 42 2.91 2.84 -5.27
C THR A 42 4.06 3.33 -4.36
N MET A 43 5.01 4.13 -4.87
CA MET A 43 6.29 4.33 -4.18
C MET A 43 6.16 5.12 -2.86
N LYS A 44 5.29 6.13 -2.78
CA LYS A 44 5.04 6.90 -1.54
C LYS A 44 4.59 6.05 -0.34
N TYR A 45 3.93 4.92 -0.61
CA TYR A 45 3.34 4.04 0.42
C TYR A 45 4.14 2.74 0.61
N ARG A 46 5.34 2.67 0.04
CA ARG A 46 6.19 1.49 0.05
C ARG A 46 6.85 1.30 1.41
N ALA A 47 6.79 0.07 1.92
CA ALA A 47 7.42 -0.30 3.18
C ALA A 47 8.96 -0.37 3.08
N PRO A 48 9.71 -0.11 4.15
CA PRO A 48 11.18 -0.03 4.12
C PRO A 48 11.87 -1.33 3.70
N GLU A 49 11.28 -2.50 3.96
CA GLU A 49 11.81 -3.80 3.53
C GLU A 49 11.86 -3.98 2.00
N PHE A 50 11.04 -3.23 1.24
CA PHE A 50 11.22 -3.13 -0.20
C PHE A 50 12.52 -2.43 -0.56
N LEU A 51 12.89 -1.36 0.16
CA LEU A 51 14.12 -0.61 -0.07
C LEU A 51 15.36 -1.46 0.20
N LEU A 52 15.23 -2.47 1.06
CA LEU A 52 16.28 -3.45 1.37
C LEU A 52 16.32 -4.64 0.39
N ASN A 53 15.54 -4.59 -0.70
CA ASN A 53 15.44 -5.66 -1.70
C ASN A 53 15.07 -7.02 -1.09
N SER A 54 14.25 -7.02 -0.04
CA SER A 54 13.74 -8.25 0.57
C SER A 54 12.88 -9.01 -0.44
N GLN A 55 13.11 -10.32 -0.54
CA GLN A 55 12.29 -11.23 -1.36
C GLN A 55 11.07 -11.77 -0.59
N LYS A 56 10.99 -11.50 0.71
CA LYS A 56 9.89 -11.93 1.58
C LYS A 56 8.82 -10.86 1.59
N TYR A 57 7.82 -11.05 0.75
CA TYR A 57 6.64 -10.21 0.71
C TYR A 57 5.63 -10.74 1.71
N CYS A 58 5.26 -9.91 2.67
CA CYS A 58 4.33 -10.28 3.72
C CYS A 58 3.14 -9.33 3.70
N PRO A 59 1.95 -9.76 4.14
CA PRO A 59 0.79 -8.87 4.23
C PRO A 59 0.97 -7.70 5.21
N THR A 60 2.03 -7.70 6.01
CA THR A 60 2.48 -6.54 6.80
C THR A 60 2.84 -5.32 5.93
N LEU A 61 3.19 -5.54 4.67
CA LEU A 61 3.44 -4.47 3.69
C LEU A 61 2.20 -3.59 3.48
N ASP A 62 1.03 -4.21 3.41
CA ASP A 62 -0.23 -3.48 3.28
C ASP A 62 -0.54 -2.69 4.56
N VAL A 63 -0.17 -3.21 5.73
CA VAL A 63 -0.32 -2.51 7.02
C VAL A 63 0.53 -1.24 7.05
N TRP A 64 1.77 -1.29 6.55
CA TRP A 64 2.60 -0.09 6.42
C TRP A 64 1.94 0.96 5.53
N ALA A 65 1.49 0.54 4.34
CA ALA A 65 0.86 1.45 3.38
C ALA A 65 -0.42 2.10 3.96
N ILE A 66 -1.24 1.32 4.68
CA ILE A 66 -2.40 1.86 5.42
C ILE A 66 -1.99 2.91 6.45
N GLY A 67 -0.90 2.68 7.18
CA GLY A 67 -0.35 3.65 8.14
C GLY A 67 0.04 4.96 7.47
N CYS A 68 0.68 4.90 6.31
CA CYS A 68 1.02 6.08 5.52
C CYS A 68 -0.24 6.82 5.03
N VAL A 69 -1.26 6.11 4.52
CA VAL A 69 -2.54 6.69 4.08
C VAL A 69 -3.27 7.37 5.24
N PHE A 70 -3.31 6.73 6.41
CA PHE A 70 -3.92 7.29 7.60
C PHE A 70 -3.20 8.56 8.08
N ALA A 71 -1.86 8.54 8.09
CA ALA A 71 -1.06 9.71 8.39
C ALA A 71 -1.31 10.84 7.39
N GLU A 72 -1.39 10.53 6.10
CA GLU A 72 -1.69 11.51 5.05
C GLU A 72 -3.07 12.17 5.21
N PHE A 73 -4.11 11.40 5.55
CA PHE A 73 -5.42 11.98 5.86
C PHE A 73 -5.37 12.94 7.06
N SER A 74 -4.54 12.61 8.06
CA SER A 74 -4.40 13.44 9.27
C SER A 74 -3.57 14.70 8.99
N LEU A 75 -2.50 14.58 8.21
CA LEU A 75 -1.56 15.65 7.89
C LEU A 75 -2.00 16.53 6.71
N LYS A 76 -2.95 16.05 5.90
CA LYS A 76 -3.35 16.63 4.60
C LYS A 76 -2.20 16.74 3.59
N GLN A 77 -1.13 15.97 3.79
CA GLN A 77 0.02 15.86 2.90
C GLN A 77 0.65 14.48 3.05
N PRO A 78 1.30 13.94 2.01
CA PRO A 78 1.95 12.63 2.07
C PRO A 78 2.96 12.53 3.21
N LEU A 79 2.94 11.41 3.94
CA LEU A 79 3.91 11.15 5.01
C LEU A 79 5.33 11.07 4.46
N PHE A 80 5.49 10.47 3.27
CA PHE A 80 6.75 10.40 2.55
C PHE A 80 6.58 10.98 1.15
N GLN A 81 7.50 11.85 0.75
CA GLN A 81 7.53 12.41 -0.60
C GLN A 81 8.32 11.51 -1.53
N GLU A 82 7.81 11.30 -2.74
CA GLU A 82 8.61 10.74 -3.83
C GLU A 82 9.68 11.77 -4.20
N LYS A 83 10.95 11.34 -4.23
CA LYS A 83 11.99 12.13 -4.88
C LYS A 83 11.68 12.15 -6.37
N VAL A 84 11.31 13.31 -6.88
CA VAL A 84 11.37 13.58 -8.32
C VAL A 84 12.85 13.79 -8.64
N SER A 85 13.49 12.74 -9.17
CA SER A 85 14.84 12.80 -9.74
C SER A 85 14.80 13.27 -11.17
#